data_AF-A0A0M9GP87-F1
#
_entry.id   AF-A0A0M9GP87-F1
#
_cell.length_a   1.000
_cell.length_b   1.000
_cell.length_c   1.000
_cell.angle_alpha   90.00
_cell.angle_beta   90.00
_cell.angle_gamma   90.00
#
_symmetry.space_group_name_H-M   'P 1'
#
loop_
_entity.id
_entity.type
_entity.pdbx_description
1 polymer ?
#
loop_
_entity_poly.entity_id
_entity_poly.type
_entity_poly.pdbx_seq_one_letter_code
_entity_poly.pdbx_strand_id
1 'polypeptide(L)'
;MAIEDTTKDWADRFAPDITTLEGIAHLAYAALPQEFRTLTANVPIHISEFPSEDITDDLGLESPFDILGLFEGEGASGKWTPGKKSSGNKLTLFRRAILDYWCENDETLHDIITHIIINELGMHYGLSEIQIADIENALD
;
A
#
# COMPACT_ATOMS: atom_id res chain seq x y z
N MET A 1 8.55 -12.54 -12.36
CA MET A 1 10.01 -12.40 -12.10
C MET A 1 10.43 -10.98 -12.38
N ALA A 2 11.02 -10.31 -11.38
CA ALA A 2 11.60 -8.99 -11.50
C ALA A 2 12.65 -8.95 -12.63
N ILE A 3 12.66 -7.87 -13.41
CA ILE A 3 13.68 -7.63 -14.44
C ILE A 3 14.69 -6.66 -13.85
N GLU A 4 15.94 -7.11 -13.72
CA GLU A 4 17.03 -6.25 -13.27
C GLU A 4 17.28 -5.13 -14.30
N ASP A 5 17.38 -3.89 -13.83
CA ASP A 5 17.72 -2.77 -14.70
C ASP A 5 19.20 -2.82 -15.08
N THR A 6 19.47 -3.20 -16.33
CA THR A 6 20.82 -3.27 -16.91
C THR A 6 21.19 -2.03 -17.74
N THR A 7 20.32 -1.02 -17.80
CA THR A 7 20.49 0.16 -18.68
C THR A 7 21.56 1.13 -18.20
N LYS A 8 21.88 1.10 -16.89
CA LYS A 8 22.90 1.95 -16.22
C LYS A 8 22.70 3.45 -16.40
N ASP A 9 21.50 3.92 -16.76
CA ASP A 9 21.18 5.33 -16.99
C ASP A 9 20.71 6.07 -15.71
N TRP A 10 20.88 5.44 -14.54
CA TRP A 10 20.47 5.96 -13.23
C TRP A 10 21.06 7.34 -12.87
N ALA A 11 22.16 7.76 -13.52
CA ALA A 11 22.75 9.08 -13.30
C ALA A 11 21.79 10.24 -13.61
N ASP A 12 20.83 10.02 -14.53
CA ASP A 12 19.86 11.03 -14.98
C ASP A 12 18.42 10.67 -14.55
N ARG A 13 18.24 9.74 -13.59
CA ARG A 13 16.93 9.33 -13.08
C ARG A 13 16.69 9.84 -11.67
N PHE A 14 15.51 10.40 -11.44
CA PHE A 14 15.00 10.61 -10.09
C PHE A 14 14.39 9.32 -9.54
N ALA A 15 14.43 9.17 -8.22
CA ALA A 15 13.59 8.17 -7.55
C ALA A 15 12.10 8.42 -7.90
N PRO A 16 11.28 7.36 -8.03
CA PRO A 16 9.85 7.50 -8.32
C PRO A 16 9.19 8.52 -7.40
N ASP A 17 8.48 9.50 -7.96
CA ASP A 17 7.75 10.51 -7.20
C ASP A 17 6.36 10.02 -6.78
N ILE A 18 5.61 10.87 -6.08
CA ILE A 18 4.23 10.56 -5.63
C ILE A 18 3.35 10.13 -6.80
N THR A 19 3.38 10.86 -7.92
CA THR A 19 2.55 10.58 -9.09
C THR A 19 2.93 9.26 -9.75
N THR A 20 4.22 8.93 -9.76
CA THR A 20 4.71 7.65 -10.26
C THR A 20 4.21 6.50 -9.41
N LEU A 21 4.30 6.60 -8.08
CA LEU A 21 3.77 5.57 -7.16
C LEU A 21 2.25 5.43 -7.27
N GLU A 22 1.52 6.54 -7.41
CA GLU A 22 0.07 6.52 -7.59
C GLU A 22 -0.33 5.76 -8.87
N GLY A 23 0.40 6.00 -9.97
CA GLY A 23 0.25 5.23 -11.20
C GLY A 23 0.49 3.73 -11.01
N ILE A 24 1.57 3.36 -10.32
CA ILE A 24 1.88 1.95 -10.02
C ILE A 24 0.78 1.33 -9.14
N ALA A 25 0.31 2.05 -8.13
CA ALA A 25 -0.75 1.58 -7.23
C ALA A 25 -2.08 1.37 -7.95
N HIS A 26 -2.44 2.24 -8.90
CA HIS A 26 -3.63 2.04 -9.72
C HIS A 26 -3.49 0.86 -10.67
N LEU A 27 -2.31 0.64 -11.26
CA LEU A 27 -2.05 -0.54 -12.09
C LEU A 27 -2.13 -1.84 -11.26
N ALA A 28 -1.51 -1.85 -10.09
CA ALA A 28 -1.58 -2.95 -9.12
C ALA A 28 -3.03 -3.25 -8.75
N TYR A 29 -3.79 -2.23 -8.32
CA TYR A 29 -5.19 -2.40 -7.98
C TYR A 29 -6.01 -2.92 -9.15
N ALA A 30 -5.82 -2.41 -10.38
CA ALA A 30 -6.56 -2.83 -11.56
C ALA A 30 -6.28 -4.30 -11.96
N ALA A 31 -5.10 -4.82 -11.65
CA ALA A 31 -4.72 -6.21 -11.90
C ALA A 31 -5.39 -7.19 -10.91
N LEU A 32 -5.87 -6.72 -9.76
CA LEU A 32 -6.48 -7.57 -8.73
C LEU A 32 -7.71 -8.34 -9.26
N PRO A 33 -7.96 -9.56 -8.71
CA PRO A 33 -9.13 -10.36 -9.07
C PRO A 33 -10.44 -9.55 -9.01
N GLN A 34 -11.30 -9.73 -10.01
CA GLN A 34 -12.54 -8.96 -10.14
C GLN A 34 -13.44 -9.07 -8.89
N GLU A 35 -13.48 -10.24 -8.25
CA GLU A 35 -14.24 -10.47 -7.02
C GLU A 35 -13.72 -9.58 -5.88
N PHE A 36 -12.39 -9.51 -5.72
CA PHE A 36 -11.74 -8.66 -4.72
C PHE A 36 -11.99 -7.17 -5.00
N ARG A 37 -11.83 -6.72 -6.25
CA ARG A 37 -12.13 -5.32 -6.64
C ARG A 37 -13.61 -4.95 -6.45
N THR A 38 -14.51 -5.92 -6.54
CA THR A 38 -15.94 -5.70 -6.30
C THR A 38 -16.23 -5.53 -4.80
N LEU A 39 -15.54 -6.31 -3.96
CA LEU A 39 -15.61 -6.20 -2.50
C LEU A 39 -15.05 -4.85 -2.00
N THR A 40 -13.95 -4.39 -2.60
CA THR A 40 -13.20 -3.18 -2.20
C THR A 40 -13.55 -1.94 -3.03
N ALA A 41 -14.67 -1.98 -3.76
CA ALA A 41 -15.07 -0.89 -4.65
C ALA A 41 -15.19 0.46 -3.89
N ASN A 42 -14.76 1.53 -4.56
CA ASN A 42 -14.78 2.92 -4.06
C ASN A 42 -13.78 3.26 -2.94
N VAL A 43 -12.66 2.54 -2.82
CA VAL A 43 -11.55 2.98 -1.96
C VAL A 43 -10.59 3.86 -2.77
N PRO A 44 -10.51 5.18 -2.53
CA PRO A 44 -9.46 6.01 -3.11
C PRO A 44 -8.10 5.61 -2.54
N ILE A 45 -7.13 5.45 -3.43
CA ILE A 45 -5.73 5.22 -3.09
C ILE A 45 -5.01 6.57 -3.13
N HIS A 46 -4.30 6.91 -2.07
CA HIS A 46 -3.53 8.14 -1.93
C HIS A 46 -2.08 7.81 -1.60
N ILE A 47 -1.15 8.63 -2.08
CA ILE A 47 0.27 8.52 -1.73
C ILE A 47 0.65 9.75 -0.90
N SER A 48 1.24 9.52 0.27
CA SER A 48 1.85 10.56 1.11
C SER A 48 3.34 10.31 1.26
N GLU A 49 4.13 11.33 1.60
CA GLU A 49 5.56 11.12 1.90
C GLU A 49 5.75 10.30 3.18
N PHE A 50 4.96 10.60 4.22
CA PHE A 50 5.01 9.98 5.56
C PHE A 50 3.62 9.98 6.23
N PRO A 51 3.42 9.16 7.29
CA PRO A 51 2.29 9.33 8.19
C PRO A 51 2.34 10.69 8.88
N SER A 52 1.17 11.22 9.28
CA SER A 52 1.11 12.40 10.14
C SER A 52 1.61 12.07 11.55
N GLU A 53 1.90 13.09 12.35
CA GLU A 53 2.22 12.93 13.78
C GLU A 53 1.08 12.21 14.51
N ASP A 54 -0.18 12.60 14.25
CA ASP A 54 -1.35 11.92 14.84
C ASP A 54 -1.36 10.42 14.52
N ILE A 55 -1.11 10.02 13.27
CA ILE A 55 -1.06 8.60 12.88
C ILE A 55 0.09 7.88 13.58
N THR A 56 1.26 8.53 13.64
CA THR A 56 2.46 8.01 14.30
C THR A 56 2.20 7.74 15.78
N ASP A 57 1.64 8.71 16.49
CA ASP A 57 1.34 8.61 17.92
C ASP A 57 0.22 7.60 18.18
N ASP A 58 -0.84 7.60 17.39
CA ASP A 58 -2.00 6.73 17.57
C ASP A 58 -1.69 5.26 17.30
N LEU A 59 -0.76 4.98 16.38
CA LEU A 59 -0.27 3.63 16.10
C LEU A 59 0.93 3.24 16.97
N GLY A 60 1.51 4.19 17.71
CA GLY A 60 2.69 3.96 18.55
C GLY A 60 3.92 3.56 17.74
N LEU A 61 4.12 4.15 16.56
CA LEU A 61 5.27 3.86 15.71
C LEU A 61 6.55 4.43 16.34
N GLU A 62 7.66 3.70 16.25
CA GLU A 62 8.96 4.19 16.71
C GLU A 62 9.61 5.12 15.67
N SER A 63 9.24 4.93 14.40
CA SER A 63 9.71 5.64 13.24
C SER A 63 8.61 5.76 12.18
N PRO A 64 8.54 6.86 11.41
CA PRO A 64 7.60 6.99 10.28
C PRO A 64 7.88 6.00 9.14
N PHE A 65 8.97 5.24 9.21
CA PHE A 65 9.32 4.16 8.29
C PHE A 65 8.71 2.80 8.70
N ASP A 66 8.14 2.68 9.90
CA ASP A 66 7.57 1.42 10.41
C ASP A 66 6.20 1.08 9.79
N ILE A 67 5.69 1.94 8.89
CA ILE A 67 4.41 1.75 8.21
C ILE A 67 4.53 2.04 6.72
N LEU A 68 4.14 1.07 5.89
CA LEU A 68 4.18 1.19 4.43
C LEU A 68 2.85 1.67 3.84
N GLY A 69 1.74 1.32 4.47
CA GLY A 69 0.40 1.73 4.08
C GLY A 69 -0.56 1.70 5.25
N LEU A 70 -1.68 2.40 5.09
CA LEU A 70 -2.73 2.49 6.09
C LEU A 70 -4.09 2.62 5.41
N PHE A 71 -4.99 1.70 5.72
CA PHE A 71 -6.41 1.89 5.43
C PHE A 71 -7.14 2.67 6.54
N GLU A 72 -7.81 3.75 6.16
CA GLU A 72 -8.68 4.56 7.02
C GLU A 72 -10.12 4.46 6.51
N GLY A 73 -11.07 3.96 7.30
CA GLY A 73 -12.47 3.89 6.88
C GLY A 73 -13.40 3.22 7.89
N GLU A 74 -14.70 3.25 7.58
CA GLU A 74 -15.73 2.58 8.38
C GLU A 74 -16.10 1.25 7.72
N GLY A 75 -15.60 0.14 8.28
CA GLY A 75 -15.80 -1.22 7.73
C GLY A 75 -15.93 -2.30 8.80
N ALA A 76 -16.32 -3.51 8.36
CA ALA A 76 -16.88 -4.60 9.17
C ALA A 76 -15.94 -5.18 10.27
N SER A 77 -14.63 -4.98 10.16
CA SER A 77 -13.63 -5.38 11.17
C SER A 77 -13.37 -4.32 12.25
N GLY A 78 -13.75 -3.06 11.98
CA GLY A 78 -13.60 -1.93 12.90
C GLY A 78 -12.17 -1.70 13.40
N LYS A 79 -11.34 -0.96 12.62
CA LYS A 79 -10.26 -0.05 13.08
C LYS A 79 -9.66 0.66 11.85
N TRP A 80 -9.24 1.92 11.88
CA TRP A 80 -8.53 2.74 12.89
C TRP A 80 -9.39 3.70 13.73
N THR A 81 -9.06 3.92 15.03
CA THR A 81 -9.29 5.20 15.76
C THR A 81 -8.63 5.31 17.16
N PRO A 82 -7.88 6.38 17.44
CA PRO A 82 -8.16 7.22 18.63
C PRO A 82 -8.55 8.69 18.29
N GLY A 83 -9.81 9.10 18.56
CA GLY A 83 -10.29 10.50 18.44
C GLY A 83 -11.17 10.90 17.23
N LYS A 84 -11.38 9.99 16.27
CA LYS A 84 -12.25 10.00 15.05
C LYS A 84 -12.73 11.35 14.48
N LYS A 85 -12.33 11.61 13.24
CA LYS A 85 -13.28 11.90 12.14
C LYS A 85 -12.80 11.20 10.87
N SER A 86 -13.18 9.93 10.69
CA SER A 86 -13.07 9.29 9.37
C SER A 86 -14.15 9.91 8.48
N SER A 87 -13.74 10.59 7.40
CA SER A 87 -14.64 11.22 6.42
C SER A 87 -14.96 10.32 5.22
N GLY A 88 -14.56 9.05 5.27
CA GLY A 88 -14.74 8.06 4.21
C GLY A 88 -13.65 6.98 4.24
N ASN A 89 -13.80 5.97 3.38
CA ASN A 89 -12.77 4.97 3.13
C ASN A 89 -11.63 5.59 2.32
N LYS A 90 -10.38 5.28 2.67
CA LYS A 90 -9.16 5.74 2.00
C LYS A 90 -8.01 4.80 2.31
N LEU A 91 -7.26 4.40 1.30
CA LEU A 91 -5.98 3.70 1.45
C LEU A 91 -4.85 4.70 1.22
N THR A 92 -4.01 4.94 2.22
CA THR A 92 -2.82 5.79 2.08
C THR A 92 -1.58 4.90 2.01
N LEU A 93 -0.72 5.10 1.01
CA LEU A 93 0.61 4.47 0.91
C LEU A 93 1.70 5.51 1.22
N PHE A 94 2.71 5.14 2.00
CA PHE A 94 3.76 6.04 2.46
C PHE A 94 5.02 5.89 1.62
N ARG A 95 5.19 6.79 0.66
CA ARG A 95 6.23 6.74 -0.38
C ARG A 95 7.63 6.55 0.20
N ARG A 96 8.03 7.31 1.22
CA ARG A 96 9.40 7.23 1.73
C ARG A 96 9.68 5.91 2.44
N ALA A 97 8.71 5.41 3.21
CA ALA A 97 8.80 4.11 3.86
C ALA A 97 8.88 2.98 2.81
N ILE A 98 8.05 3.04 1.77
CA ILE A 98 8.07 2.08 0.66
C ILE A 98 9.41 2.10 -0.09
N LEU A 99 9.95 3.28 -0.40
CA LEU A 99 11.23 3.39 -1.11
C LEU A 99 12.42 2.92 -0.25
N ASP A 100 12.38 3.19 1.05
CA ASP A 100 13.38 2.72 2.02
C ASP A 100 13.35 1.18 2.10
N TYR A 101 12.17 0.60 2.31
CA TYR A 101 11.95 -0.84 2.25
C TYR A 101 12.41 -1.43 0.92
N TRP A 102 12.06 -0.81 -0.21
CA TRP A 102 12.45 -1.30 -1.53
C TRP A 102 13.97 -1.33 -1.74
N CYS A 103 14.71 -0.39 -1.16
CA CYS A 103 16.18 -0.37 -1.29
C CYS A 103 16.86 -1.53 -0.54
N GLU A 104 16.18 -2.15 0.42
CA GLU A 104 16.71 -3.26 1.23
C GLU A 104 16.27 -4.64 0.75
N ASN A 105 15.34 -4.72 -0.21
CA ASN A 105 14.70 -5.97 -0.63
C ASN A 105 14.84 -6.22 -2.14
N ASP A 106 15.00 -7.48 -2.52
CA ASP A 106 15.15 -7.93 -3.93
C ASP A 106 13.78 -8.14 -4.62
N GLU A 107 12.88 -7.15 -4.51
CA GLU A 107 11.52 -7.17 -5.07
C GLU A 107 11.29 -6.00 -6.03
N THR A 108 10.29 -6.09 -6.91
CA THR A 108 9.92 -4.91 -7.70
C THR A 108 9.06 -3.96 -6.88
N LEU A 109 9.16 -2.66 -7.18
CA LEU A 109 8.27 -1.66 -6.58
C LEU A 109 6.78 -1.97 -6.83
N HIS A 110 6.45 -2.63 -7.95
CA HIS A 110 5.09 -3.05 -8.27
C HIS A 110 4.60 -4.16 -7.32
N ASP A 111 5.45 -5.16 -7.05
CA ASP A 111 5.10 -6.28 -6.18
C ASP A 111 4.90 -5.80 -4.74
N ILE A 112 5.80 -4.95 -4.24
CA ILE A 112 5.70 -4.33 -2.90
C ILE A 112 4.39 -3.55 -2.77
N ILE A 113 4.08 -2.69 -3.74
CA ILE A 113 2.85 -1.89 -3.71
C ILE A 113 1.60 -2.79 -3.77
N THR A 114 1.64 -3.84 -4.60
CA THR A 114 0.54 -4.81 -4.73
C THR A 114 0.29 -5.53 -3.41
N HIS A 115 1.36 -6.04 -2.78
CA HIS A 115 1.31 -6.69 -1.47
C HIS A 115 0.69 -5.78 -0.41
N ILE A 116 1.14 -4.52 -0.32
CA ILE A 116 0.57 -3.57 0.67
C ILE A 116 -0.92 -3.34 0.42
N ILE A 117 -1.34 -3.15 -0.83
CA ILE A 117 -2.75 -2.93 -1.18
C ILE A 117 -3.61 -4.14 -0.77
N ILE A 118 -3.17 -5.37 -1.09
CA ILE A 118 -3.94 -6.59 -0.77
C ILE A 118 -4.01 -6.79 0.73
N ASN A 119 -2.91 -6.60 1.48
CA ASN A 119 -2.91 -6.72 2.93
C ASN A 119 -3.84 -5.71 3.59
N GLU A 120 -3.68 -4.43 3.28
CA GLU A 120 -4.48 -3.36 3.91
C GLU A 120 -5.97 -3.54 3.63
N LEU A 121 -6.34 -3.80 2.37
CA LEU A 121 -7.73 -4.04 2.00
C LEU A 121 -8.25 -5.37 2.57
N GLY A 122 -7.47 -6.45 2.47
CA GLY A 122 -7.86 -7.77 2.96
C GLY A 122 -8.13 -7.76 4.46
N MET A 123 -7.19 -7.23 5.25
CA MET A 123 -7.35 -7.07 6.69
C MET A 123 -8.57 -6.20 7.02
N HIS A 124 -8.73 -5.06 6.33
CA HIS A 124 -9.86 -4.17 6.58
C HIS A 124 -11.22 -4.85 6.33
N TYR A 125 -11.35 -5.63 5.26
CA TYR A 125 -12.57 -6.37 4.93
C TYR A 125 -12.71 -7.70 5.69
N GLY A 126 -11.79 -8.01 6.62
CA GLY A 126 -11.87 -9.17 7.50
C GLY A 126 -11.49 -10.49 6.84
N LEU A 127 -10.68 -10.44 5.79
CA LEU A 127 -10.09 -11.63 5.19
C LEU A 127 -9.03 -12.22 6.13
N SER A 128 -8.95 -13.54 6.15
CA SER A 128 -7.86 -14.25 6.81
C SER A 128 -6.55 -14.15 6.01
N GLU A 129 -5.41 -14.37 6.67
CA GLU A 129 -4.10 -14.44 6.02
C GLU A 129 -4.07 -15.44 4.85
N ILE A 130 -4.78 -16.56 4.97
CA ILE A 130 -4.90 -17.56 3.90
C ILE A 130 -5.61 -16.97 2.67
N GLN A 131 -6.74 -16.26 2.89
CA GLN A 131 -7.48 -15.64 1.79
C GLN A 131 -6.69 -14.50 1.14
N ILE A 132 -5.92 -13.75 1.92
CA ILE A 132 -4.99 -12.72 1.41
C ILE A 132 -3.92 -13.37 0.52
N ALA A 133 -3.26 -14.41 1.02
CA ALA A 133 -2.26 -15.15 0.24
C ALA A 133 -2.85 -15.77 -1.03
N ASP A 134 -4.07 -16.29 -0.99
CA ASP A 134 -4.76 -16.84 -2.17
C ASP A 134 -4.99 -15.75 -3.25
N ILE A 135 -5.26 -14.51 -2.85
CA ILE A 135 -5.40 -13.37 -3.78
C ILE A 135 -4.06 -13.00 -4.39
N GLU A 136 -2.98 -13.00 -3.60
CA GLU A 136 -1.62 -12.73 -4.09
C GLU A 136 -1.17 -13.78 -5.09
N ASN A 137 -1.34 -15.06 -4.76
CA ASN A 137 -0.98 -16.18 -5.63
C ASN A 137 -1.78 -16.20 -6.95
N ALA A 138 -2.93 -15.53 -7.01
CA ALA A 138 -3.73 -15.42 -8.24
C ALA A 138 -3.17 -14.39 -9.25
N LEU A 139 -2.14 -13.62 -8.86
CA LEU A 139 -1.48 -12.60 -9.69
C LEU A 139 -0.16 -13.08 -10.32
N ASP A 140 0.40 -14.18 -9.81
CA ASP A 140 1.60 -14.85 -10.34
C ASP A 140 1.33 -15.70 -11.58
#